data_AF-A0A1S3QHL7-F1
#
_entry.id   AF-A0A1S3QHL7-F1
#
_cell.length_a   1.000
_cell.length_b   1.000
_cell.length_c   1.000
_cell.angle_alpha   90.00
_cell.angle_beta   90.00
_cell.angle_gamma   90.00
#
_symmetry.space_group_name_H-M   'P 1'
#
loop_
_entity.id
_entity.type
_entity.pdbx_description
1 polymer ?
#
loop_
_entity_poly.entity_id
_entity_poly.type
_entity_poly.pdbx_seq_one_letter_code
_entity_poly.pdbx_strand_id
1 'polypeptide(L)'
;MSLFVLSSKDGWVSIMYDGLDAVGVDQQPVRNHNPWMLLFFISFLLIVSFFVLNMFVGVVVENFHKCRQDQEEEEAKAREEKRAKRAEKRRRKAQERPYFADYSPVRLTIHTLCTSHYLDLFITVIIATNVLTMSMEHYNQPQYLEEGLKYCNYVFTLVFVIETVLKLIAFGLRRFFKERWNQLDLSIVLLSVMGITLEEIDLNASLPINPTIIRIMRVLRIARVLKLLKMATGMRALLDTVVQALPQVGNLGLLFMLLFFIYAALGVELFGKLECSEENPCEGLSRHATFQNFGMAFLTLFRVSTGDNWNGIMK
;
A
#
# COMPACT_ATOMS: atom_id res chain seq x y z
N MET A 1 -19.37 -12.14 26.96
CA MET A 1 -18.14 -12.17 26.14
C MET A 1 -18.27 -13.12 24.94
N SER A 2 -18.73 -14.36 25.10
CA SER A 2 -18.80 -15.35 24.00
C SER A 2 -19.59 -14.88 22.76
N LEU A 3 -20.76 -14.24 22.93
CA LEU A 3 -21.53 -13.68 21.79
C LEU A 3 -20.76 -12.58 21.04
N PHE A 4 -19.94 -11.79 21.74
CA PHE A 4 -19.11 -10.76 21.12
C PHE A 4 -17.98 -11.40 20.29
N VAL A 5 -17.34 -12.45 20.81
CA VAL A 5 -16.36 -13.28 20.08
C VAL A 5 -16.97 -13.91 18.83
N LEU A 6 -18.20 -14.44 18.94
CA LEU A 6 -18.92 -14.95 17.77
C LEU A 6 -19.20 -13.83 16.76
N SER A 7 -19.58 -12.64 17.22
CA SER A 7 -19.85 -11.49 16.34
C SER A 7 -18.60 -10.94 15.64
N SER A 8 -17.43 -10.99 16.28
CA SER A 8 -16.17 -10.52 15.73
C SER A 8 -15.55 -11.50 14.72
N LYS A 9 -16.04 -12.75 14.69
CA LYS A 9 -15.53 -13.87 13.86
C LYS A 9 -14.08 -14.27 14.17
N ASP A 10 -13.50 -13.80 15.27
CA ASP A 10 -12.16 -14.18 15.70
C ASP A 10 -12.25 -15.18 16.86
N GLY A 11 -11.69 -16.38 16.72
CA GLY A 11 -11.72 -17.43 17.74
C GLY A 11 -13.09 -18.11 17.99
N TRP A 12 -14.12 -17.79 17.20
CA TRP A 12 -15.49 -18.34 17.31
C TRP A 12 -15.56 -19.87 17.19
N VAL A 13 -14.61 -20.48 16.47
CA VAL A 13 -14.55 -21.92 16.20
C VAL A 13 -14.37 -22.72 17.48
N SER A 14 -13.57 -22.23 18.43
CA SER A 14 -13.37 -22.89 19.73
C SER A 14 -14.68 -22.97 20.52
N ILE A 15 -15.39 -21.85 20.66
CA ILE A 15 -16.70 -21.75 21.31
C ILE A 15 -17.74 -22.63 20.62
N MET A 16 -17.69 -22.70 19.28
CA MET A 16 -18.57 -23.58 18.53
C MET A 16 -18.34 -25.05 18.91
N TYR A 17 -17.09 -25.52 18.90
CA TYR A 17 -16.78 -26.90 19.27
C TYR A 17 -17.17 -27.22 20.72
N ASP A 18 -16.89 -26.33 21.68
CA ASP A 18 -17.33 -26.50 23.07
C ASP A 18 -18.86 -26.63 23.16
N GLY A 19 -19.60 -25.88 22.34
CA GLY A 19 -21.06 -25.97 22.26
C GLY A 19 -21.59 -27.25 21.59
N LEU A 20 -20.86 -27.82 20.62
CA LEU A 20 -21.21 -29.10 19.98
C LEU A 20 -20.94 -30.30 20.91
N ASP A 21 -19.92 -30.18 21.74
CA ASP A 21 -19.45 -31.25 22.61
C ASP A 21 -20.15 -31.24 23.99
N ALA A 22 -20.95 -30.21 24.28
CA ALA A 22 -21.70 -30.07 25.52
C ALA A 22 -22.79 -31.15 25.69
N VAL A 23 -22.79 -31.81 26.85
CA VAL A 23 -23.72 -32.90 27.19
C VAL A 23 -24.77 -32.44 28.22
N GLY A 24 -24.32 -31.89 29.34
CA GLY A 24 -25.18 -31.46 30.45
C GLY A 24 -24.38 -30.77 31.55
N VAL A 25 -25.07 -30.23 32.56
CA VAL A 25 -24.42 -29.59 33.72
C VAL A 25 -23.62 -30.65 34.50
N ASP A 26 -22.37 -30.33 34.84
CA ASP A 26 -21.42 -31.20 35.54
C ASP A 26 -21.11 -32.53 34.84
N GLN A 27 -21.28 -32.61 33.52
CA GLN A 27 -20.93 -33.78 32.71
C GLN A 27 -19.76 -33.46 31.77
N GLN A 28 -18.85 -34.43 31.62
CA GLN A 28 -17.70 -34.28 30.73
C GLN A 28 -18.16 -34.13 29.27
N PRO A 29 -17.64 -33.16 28.49
CA PRO A 29 -17.96 -33.02 27.08
C PRO A 29 -17.59 -34.27 26.29
N VAL A 30 -18.47 -34.65 25.36
CA VAL A 30 -18.27 -35.77 24.44
C VAL A 30 -18.29 -35.23 23.03
N ARG A 31 -17.25 -35.58 22.26
CA ARG A 31 -17.08 -35.08 20.90
C ARG A 31 -18.33 -35.33 20.03
N ASN A 32 -18.83 -34.26 19.41
CA ASN A 32 -20.02 -34.25 18.55
C ASN A 32 -21.29 -34.80 19.24
N HIS A 33 -21.48 -34.55 20.54
CA HIS A 33 -22.68 -35.00 21.24
C HIS A 33 -23.98 -34.36 20.68
N ASN A 34 -23.96 -33.04 20.43
CA ASN A 34 -25.11 -32.32 19.89
C ASN A 34 -24.75 -31.55 18.60
N PRO A 35 -24.69 -32.23 17.45
CA PRO A 35 -24.34 -31.59 16.18
C PRO A 35 -25.37 -30.57 15.70
N TRP A 36 -26.62 -30.64 16.18
CA TRP A 36 -27.68 -29.69 15.81
C TRP A 36 -27.42 -28.27 16.31
N MET A 37 -26.59 -28.10 17.34
CA MET A 37 -26.16 -26.80 17.84
C MET A 37 -25.43 -25.96 16.76
N LEU A 38 -24.88 -26.62 15.75
CA LEU A 38 -24.27 -25.94 14.60
C LEU A 38 -25.26 -25.02 13.87
N LEU A 39 -26.55 -25.38 13.81
CA LEU A 39 -27.58 -24.53 13.22
C LEU A 39 -27.73 -23.20 13.98
N PHE A 40 -27.64 -23.25 15.31
CA PHE A 40 -27.66 -22.04 16.13
C PHE A 40 -26.48 -21.13 15.78
N PHE A 41 -25.24 -21.66 15.80
CA PHE A 41 -24.06 -20.85 15.50
C PHE A 41 -24.07 -20.26 14.09
N ILE A 42 -24.43 -21.05 13.08
CA ILE A 42 -24.55 -20.57 11.69
C ILE A 42 -25.64 -19.51 11.58
N SER A 43 -26.83 -19.75 12.15
CA SER A 43 -27.92 -18.78 12.11
C SER A 43 -27.54 -17.47 12.79
N PHE A 44 -26.87 -17.53 13.94
CA PHE A 44 -26.41 -16.38 14.69
C PHE A 44 -25.38 -15.58 13.88
N LEU A 45 -24.38 -16.25 13.32
CA LEU A 45 -23.36 -15.62 12.48
C LEU A 45 -23.96 -14.96 11.24
N LEU A 46 -24.91 -15.62 10.57
CA LEU A 46 -25.61 -15.05 9.43
C LEU A 46 -26.43 -13.82 9.83
N ILE A 47 -27.19 -13.91 10.92
CA ILE A 47 -28.04 -12.81 11.38
C ILE A 47 -27.18 -11.61 11.81
N VAL A 48 -26.16 -11.81 12.64
CA VAL A 48 -25.32 -10.72 13.14
C VAL A 48 -24.46 -10.11 12.04
N SER A 49 -23.85 -10.95 11.20
CA SER A 49 -23.02 -10.46 10.10
C SER A 49 -23.82 -9.71 9.04
N PHE A 50 -25.08 -10.09 8.79
CA PHE A 50 -25.89 -9.48 7.75
C PHE A 50 -26.75 -8.33 8.27
N PHE A 51 -27.38 -8.45 9.44
CA PHE A 51 -28.30 -7.42 9.92
C PHE A 51 -27.60 -6.39 10.80
N VAL A 52 -26.89 -6.82 11.84
CA VAL A 52 -26.34 -5.88 12.84
C VAL A 52 -25.25 -5.02 12.22
N LEU A 53 -24.30 -5.62 11.49
CA LEU A 53 -23.21 -4.88 10.86
C LEU A 53 -23.72 -3.93 9.77
N ASN A 54 -24.63 -4.37 8.90
CA ASN A 54 -25.18 -3.51 7.86
C ASN A 54 -26.07 -2.40 8.43
N MET A 55 -26.84 -2.66 9.49
CA MET A 55 -27.62 -1.62 10.18
C MET A 55 -26.70 -0.57 10.79
N PHE A 56 -25.63 -0.99 11.49
CA PHE A 56 -24.66 -0.06 12.07
C PHE A 56 -23.97 0.79 11.01
N VAL A 57 -23.45 0.14 9.94
CA VAL A 57 -22.83 0.84 8.82
C VAL A 57 -23.84 1.80 8.17
N GLY A 58 -25.09 1.39 7.98
CA GLY A 58 -26.15 2.22 7.43
C GLY A 58 -26.38 3.50 8.24
N VAL A 59 -26.56 3.38 9.56
CA VAL A 59 -26.77 4.54 10.45
C VAL A 59 -25.56 5.46 10.48
N VAL A 60 -24.35 4.89 10.55
CA VAL A 60 -23.10 5.67 10.55
C VAL A 60 -22.96 6.42 9.22
N VAL A 61 -23.16 5.74 8.09
CA VAL A 61 -23.08 6.34 6.75
C VAL A 61 -24.15 7.42 6.57
N GLU A 62 -25.38 7.20 7.04
CA GLU A 62 -26.44 8.22 6.99
C GLU A 62 -26.05 9.47 7.79
N ASN A 63 -25.49 9.30 8.99
CA ASN A 63 -25.00 10.42 9.81
C ASN A 63 -23.82 11.14 9.14
N PHE A 64 -22.87 10.40 8.55
CA PHE A 64 -21.78 10.99 7.79
C PHE A 64 -22.28 11.77 6.57
N HIS A 65 -23.30 11.26 5.87
CA HIS A 65 -23.90 11.97 4.74
C HIS A 65 -24.61 13.25 5.18
N LYS A 66 -25.34 13.25 6.30
CA LYS A 66 -25.96 14.46 6.85
C LYS A 66 -24.93 15.53 7.16
N CYS A 67 -23.86 15.19 7.88
CA CYS A 67 -22.76 16.13 8.15
C CYS A 67 -22.04 16.61 6.89
N ARG A 68 -21.96 15.77 5.86
CA ARG A 68 -21.35 16.14 4.57
C ARG A 68 -22.22 17.07 3.74
N GLN A 69 -23.55 16.95 3.78
CA GLN A 69 -24.44 17.80 2.98
C GLN A 69 -24.23 19.28 3.30
N ASP A 70 -24.14 19.63 4.58
CA ASP A 70 -23.91 21.00 5.04
C ASP A 70 -22.54 21.56 4.55
N GLN A 71 -21.51 20.71 4.55
CA GLN A 71 -20.17 21.09 4.08
C GLN A 71 -20.09 21.14 2.54
N GLU A 72 -20.86 20.30 1.85
CA GLU A 72 -20.84 20.20 0.39
C GLU A 72 -21.37 21.46 -0.29
N GLU A 73 -22.36 22.14 0.29
CA GLU A 73 -22.88 23.39 -0.28
C GLU A 73 -21.83 24.51 -0.26
N GLU A 74 -21.09 24.67 0.83
CA GLU A 74 -20.01 25.65 0.94
C GLU A 74 -18.83 25.29 0.03
N GLU A 75 -18.44 24.01 0.01
CA GLU A 75 -17.40 23.53 -0.88
C GLU A 75 -17.77 23.66 -2.36
N ALA A 76 -19.04 23.44 -2.72
CA ALA A 76 -19.55 23.56 -4.09
C ALA A 76 -19.37 25.00 -4.59
N LYS A 77 -19.78 25.99 -3.80
CA LYS A 77 -19.57 27.42 -4.11
C LYS A 77 -18.09 27.74 -4.30
N ALA A 78 -17.23 27.29 -3.39
CA ALA A 78 -15.78 27.49 -3.51
C ALA A 78 -15.16 26.76 -4.73
N ARG A 79 -15.68 25.58 -5.10
CA ARG A 79 -15.25 24.81 -6.27
C ARG A 79 -15.67 25.50 -7.56
N GLU A 80 -16.88 26.06 -7.63
CA GLU A 80 -17.36 26.83 -8.78
C GLU A 80 -16.50 28.07 -9.02
N GLU A 81 -16.21 28.84 -7.96
CA GLU A 81 -15.32 29.99 -8.05
C GLU A 81 -13.91 29.59 -8.53
N LYS A 82 -13.36 28.49 -7.98
CA LYS A 82 -12.07 27.93 -8.42
C LYS A 82 -12.12 27.47 -9.88
N ARG A 83 -13.23 26.88 -10.33
CA ARG A 83 -13.43 26.44 -11.72
C ARG A 83 -13.48 27.64 -12.68
N ALA A 84 -14.23 28.69 -12.34
CA ALA A 84 -14.30 29.92 -13.12
C ALA A 84 -12.91 30.57 -13.27
N LYS A 85 -12.17 30.73 -12.16
CA LYS A 85 -10.78 31.25 -12.18
C LYS A 85 -9.83 30.37 -13.00
N ARG A 86 -9.99 29.04 -12.96
CA ARG A 86 -9.19 28.10 -13.77
C ARG A 86 -9.54 28.21 -15.26
N ALA A 87 -10.82 28.35 -15.60
CA ALA A 87 -11.28 28.52 -16.98
C ALA A 87 -10.75 29.82 -17.59
N GLU A 88 -10.80 30.92 -16.83
CA GLU A 88 -10.24 32.20 -17.26
C GLU A 88 -8.71 32.11 -17.46
N LYS A 89 -7.98 31.50 -16.52
CA LYS A 89 -6.53 31.25 -16.69
C LYS A 89 -6.21 30.38 -17.90
N ARG A 90 -7.05 29.38 -18.22
CA ARG A 90 -6.90 28.55 -19.42
C ARG A 90 -7.12 29.35 -20.69
N ARG A 91 -8.13 30.23 -20.73
CA ARG A 91 -8.39 31.14 -21.86
C ARG A 91 -7.21 32.06 -22.13
N ARG A 92 -6.65 32.67 -21.09
CA ARG A 92 -5.44 33.52 -21.20
C ARG A 92 -4.24 32.76 -21.76
N LYS A 93 -3.98 31.54 -21.27
CA LYS A 93 -2.88 30.69 -21.76
C LYS A 93 -3.06 30.16 -23.17
N ALA A 94 -4.30 29.98 -23.63
CA ALA A 94 -4.57 29.56 -25.01
C ALA A 94 -4.22 30.65 -26.03
N GLN A 95 -4.18 31.92 -25.60
CA GLN A 95 -3.74 33.06 -26.41
C GLN A 95 -2.22 33.28 -26.37
N GLU A 96 -1.49 32.64 -25.44
CA GLU A 96 -0.04 32.73 -25.38
C GLU A 96 0.60 31.89 -26.49
N ARG A 97 1.69 32.39 -27.09
CA ARG A 97 2.46 31.61 -28.08
C ARG A 97 2.93 30.30 -27.46
N PRO A 98 2.85 29.16 -28.18
CA PRO A 98 3.33 27.89 -27.68
C PRO A 98 4.82 27.99 -27.36
N TYR A 99 5.21 27.51 -26.18
CA TYR A 99 6.58 27.64 -25.66
C TYR A 99 7.67 26.99 -26.53
N PHE A 100 7.28 26.10 -27.45
CA PHE A 100 8.16 25.40 -28.38
C PHE A 100 8.34 26.14 -29.71
N ALA A 101 7.72 27.32 -29.88
CA ALA A 101 7.81 28.12 -31.09
C ALA A 101 9.25 28.59 -31.39
N ASP A 102 10.07 28.80 -30.36
CA ASP A 102 11.45 29.28 -30.49
C ASP A 102 12.49 28.14 -30.50
N TYR A 103 12.06 26.89 -30.75
CA TYR A 103 12.97 25.73 -30.71
C TYR A 103 13.77 25.59 -32.00
N SER A 104 15.05 25.19 -31.87
CA SER A 104 15.86 24.77 -33.01
C SER A 104 15.22 23.56 -33.71
N PRO A 105 15.42 23.36 -35.02
CA PRO A 105 14.76 22.30 -35.78
C PRO A 105 15.03 20.91 -35.19
N VAL A 106 16.26 20.66 -34.72
CA VAL A 106 16.63 19.39 -34.04
C VAL A 106 15.84 19.20 -32.75
N ARG A 107 15.71 20.24 -31.92
CA ARG A 107 14.96 20.18 -30.67
C ARG A 107 13.46 20.01 -30.92
N LEU A 108 12.93 20.57 -32.00
CA LEU A 108 11.54 20.42 -32.40
C LEU A 108 11.25 18.97 -32.84
N THR A 109 12.16 18.33 -33.59
CA THR A 109 12.03 16.91 -33.96
C THR A 109 12.08 16.00 -32.74
N ILE A 110 12.98 16.27 -31.79
CA ILE A 110 13.03 15.50 -30.52
C ILE A 110 11.76 15.71 -29.71
N HIS A 111 11.24 16.95 -29.66
CA HIS A 111 9.99 17.26 -28.95
C HIS A 111 8.78 16.55 -29.57
N THR A 112 8.66 16.54 -30.90
CA THR A 112 7.59 15.81 -31.60
C THR A 112 7.70 14.30 -31.41
N LEU A 113 8.91 13.74 -31.40
CA LEU A 113 9.13 12.33 -31.06
C LEU A 113 8.73 12.02 -29.60
N CYS A 114 9.18 12.84 -28.64
CA CYS A 114 8.89 12.67 -27.21
C CYS A 114 7.41 12.88 -26.84
N THR A 115 6.64 13.54 -27.70
CA THR A 115 5.20 13.75 -27.52
C THR A 115 4.36 12.76 -28.33
N SER A 116 5.00 11.87 -29.09
CA SER A 116 4.32 10.86 -29.91
C SER A 116 3.80 9.70 -29.08
N HIS A 117 2.59 9.24 -29.38
CA HIS A 117 1.99 8.07 -28.73
C HIS A 117 2.79 6.79 -28.99
N TYR A 118 3.48 6.70 -30.14
CA TYR A 118 4.31 5.56 -30.50
C TYR A 118 5.50 5.36 -29.55
N LEU A 119 6.16 6.45 -29.13
CA LEU A 119 7.25 6.36 -28.16
C LEU A 119 6.72 5.88 -26.81
N ASP A 120 5.59 6.42 -26.35
CA ASP A 120 4.99 6.00 -25.08
C ASP A 120 4.56 4.52 -25.12
N LEU A 121 4.00 4.04 -26.24
CA LEU A 121 3.67 2.63 -26.44
C LEU A 121 4.93 1.76 -26.44
N PHE A 122 5.98 2.16 -27.15
CA PHE A 122 7.26 1.46 -27.17
C PHE A 122 7.86 1.32 -25.76
N ILE A 123 7.94 2.41 -25.01
CA ILE A 123 8.44 2.39 -23.63
C ILE A 123 7.56 1.49 -22.74
N THR A 124 6.26 1.48 -22.94
CA THR A 124 5.33 0.61 -22.21
C THR A 124 5.59 -0.88 -22.48
N VAL A 125 5.83 -1.25 -23.74
CA VAL A 125 6.23 -2.62 -24.12
C VAL A 125 7.56 -3.00 -23.47
N ILE A 126 8.53 -2.09 -23.43
CA ILE A 126 9.82 -2.31 -22.76
C ILE A 126 9.63 -2.51 -21.25
N ILE A 127 8.80 -1.71 -20.59
CA ILE A 127 8.49 -1.88 -19.17
C ILE A 127 7.81 -3.23 -18.92
N ALA A 128 6.80 -3.59 -19.72
CA ALA A 128 6.10 -4.86 -19.60
C ALA A 128 7.06 -6.06 -19.75
N THR A 129 7.93 -6.02 -20.76
CA THR A 129 8.97 -7.03 -20.96
C THR A 129 9.92 -7.09 -19.76
N ASN A 130 10.31 -5.94 -19.22
CA ASN A 130 11.17 -5.92 -18.05
C ASN A 130 10.49 -6.48 -16.78
N VAL A 131 9.19 -6.24 -16.58
CA VAL A 131 8.43 -6.88 -15.51
C VAL A 131 8.44 -8.41 -15.66
N LEU A 132 8.26 -8.90 -16.88
CA LEU A 132 8.38 -10.33 -17.15
C LEU A 132 9.78 -10.85 -16.79
N THR A 133 10.85 -10.15 -17.16
CA THR A 133 12.21 -10.56 -16.76
C THR A 133 12.42 -10.57 -15.24
N MET A 134 11.81 -9.64 -14.49
CA MET A 134 11.87 -9.65 -13.03
C MET A 134 11.08 -10.82 -12.42
N SER A 135 9.97 -11.21 -13.05
CA SER A 135 9.17 -12.36 -12.59
C SER A 135 9.85 -13.71 -12.82
N MET A 136 10.87 -13.77 -13.68
CA MET A 136 11.63 -14.99 -13.96
C MET A 136 12.71 -15.28 -12.91
N GLU A 137 13.06 -14.30 -12.06
CA GLU A 137 14.03 -14.52 -10.98
C GLU A 137 13.47 -15.50 -9.94
N HIS A 138 14.22 -16.56 -9.65
CA HIS A 138 13.82 -17.55 -8.65
C HIS A 138 14.98 -17.96 -7.73
N TYR A 139 14.63 -18.52 -6.57
CA TYR A 139 15.61 -19.02 -5.61
C TYR A 139 16.43 -20.15 -6.23
N ASN A 140 17.75 -20.11 -6.04
CA ASN A 140 18.71 -21.10 -6.54
C ASN A 140 18.66 -21.30 -8.08
N GLN A 141 18.69 -20.20 -8.83
CA GLN A 141 18.72 -20.22 -10.30
C GLN A 141 20.11 -20.50 -10.87
N PRO A 142 20.22 -21.08 -12.08
CA PRO A 142 21.52 -21.35 -12.68
C PRO A 142 22.24 -20.07 -13.12
N GLN A 143 23.58 -20.07 -13.08
CA GLN A 143 24.42 -18.89 -13.33
C GLN A 143 24.16 -18.24 -14.70
N TYR A 144 23.91 -19.02 -15.75
CA TYR A 144 23.62 -18.48 -17.09
C TYR A 144 22.34 -17.63 -17.12
N LEU A 145 21.33 -18.01 -16.32
CA LEU A 145 20.07 -17.27 -16.24
C LEU A 145 20.27 -15.97 -15.46
N GLU A 146 21.03 -16.03 -14.36
CA GLU A 146 21.40 -14.85 -13.57
C GLU A 146 22.16 -13.83 -14.42
N GLU A 147 23.17 -14.25 -15.17
CA GLU A 147 23.92 -13.39 -16.08
C GLU A 147 23.03 -12.82 -17.19
N GLY A 148 22.19 -13.66 -17.80
CA GLY A 148 21.24 -13.23 -18.84
C GLY A 148 20.27 -12.16 -18.35
N LEU A 149 19.69 -12.35 -17.17
CA LEU A 149 18.78 -11.38 -16.53
C LEU A 149 19.51 -10.08 -16.14
N LYS A 150 20.78 -10.17 -15.71
CA LYS A 150 21.63 -9.00 -15.43
C LYS A 150 21.86 -8.16 -16.68
N TYR A 151 22.26 -8.77 -17.80
CA TYR A 151 22.42 -8.05 -19.07
C TYR A 151 21.12 -7.44 -19.58
N CYS A 152 19.99 -8.16 -19.47
CA CYS A 152 18.68 -7.62 -19.80
C CYS A 152 18.37 -6.35 -18.98
N ASN A 153 18.62 -6.38 -17.67
CA ASN A 153 18.41 -5.22 -16.81
C ASN A 153 19.27 -4.01 -17.21
N TYR A 154 20.49 -4.22 -17.72
CA TYR A 154 21.35 -3.15 -18.25
C TYR A 154 20.75 -2.52 -19.51
N VAL A 155 20.29 -3.35 -20.44
CA VAL A 155 19.64 -2.87 -21.67
C VAL A 155 18.38 -2.05 -21.33
N PHE A 156 17.52 -2.55 -20.44
CA PHE A 156 16.31 -1.82 -20.03
C PHE A 156 16.62 -0.49 -19.35
N THR A 157 17.61 -0.47 -18.46
CA THR A 157 18.02 0.76 -17.78
C THR A 157 18.60 1.77 -18.76
N LEU A 158 19.41 1.31 -19.71
CA LEU A 158 19.95 2.15 -20.78
C LEU A 158 18.83 2.79 -21.61
N VAL A 159 17.81 2.03 -22.01
CA VAL A 159 16.65 2.55 -22.73
C VAL A 159 15.93 3.63 -21.91
N PHE A 160 15.73 3.43 -20.61
CA PHE A 160 15.11 4.43 -19.74
C PHE A 160 15.97 5.68 -19.55
N VAL A 161 17.30 5.54 -19.45
CA VAL A 161 18.22 6.69 -19.42
C VAL A 161 18.08 7.51 -20.70
N ILE A 162 18.12 6.86 -21.86
CA ILE A 162 17.98 7.51 -23.16
C ILE A 162 16.64 8.25 -23.24
N GLU A 163 15.54 7.60 -22.87
CA GLU A 163 14.21 8.21 -22.83
C GLU A 163 14.18 9.47 -21.95
N THR A 164 14.72 9.41 -20.72
CA THR A 164 14.74 10.54 -19.79
C THR A 164 15.62 11.68 -20.31
N VAL A 165 16.77 11.39 -20.91
CA VAL A 165 17.64 12.39 -21.52
C VAL A 165 16.95 13.07 -22.72
N LEU A 166 16.30 12.29 -23.60
CA LEU A 166 15.52 12.84 -24.72
C LEU A 166 14.40 13.75 -24.23
N LYS A 167 13.67 13.35 -23.17
CA LYS A 167 12.63 14.19 -22.54
C LYS A 167 13.22 15.46 -21.92
N LEU A 168 14.39 15.36 -21.28
CA LEU A 168 15.07 16.51 -20.67
C LEU A 168 15.45 17.55 -21.75
N ILE A 169 15.98 17.10 -22.89
CA ILE A 169 16.33 17.96 -24.03
C ILE A 169 15.06 18.55 -24.68
N ALA A 170 14.02 17.73 -24.89
CA ALA A 170 12.76 18.15 -25.47
C ALA A 170 12.10 19.28 -24.65
N PHE A 171 11.86 19.06 -23.35
CA PHE A 171 11.10 19.99 -22.51
C PHE A 171 11.97 21.08 -21.88
N GLY A 172 13.29 20.87 -21.78
CA GLY A 172 14.21 21.71 -21.03
C GLY A 172 14.06 21.55 -19.51
N LEU A 173 15.09 21.96 -18.76
CA LEU A 173 15.18 21.77 -17.30
C LEU A 173 13.93 22.28 -16.55
N ARG A 174 13.55 23.55 -16.77
CA ARG A 174 12.48 24.19 -15.99
C ARG A 174 11.12 23.51 -16.14
N ARG A 175 10.77 23.02 -17.34
CA ARG A 175 9.48 22.39 -17.58
C ARG A 175 9.51 20.91 -17.20
N PHE A 176 10.61 20.22 -17.46
CA PHE A 176 10.82 18.84 -17.04
C PHE A 176 10.62 18.69 -15.53
N PHE A 177 11.26 19.54 -14.72
CA PHE A 177 11.12 19.51 -13.25
C PHE A 177 9.80 20.08 -12.73
N LYS A 178 8.93 20.67 -13.58
CA LYS A 178 7.60 21.13 -13.12
C LYS A 178 6.57 20.01 -13.14
N GLU A 179 6.77 18.99 -13.95
CA GLU A 179 5.81 17.91 -14.17
C GLU A 179 6.14 16.70 -13.28
N ARG A 180 5.22 16.36 -12.36
CA ARG A 180 5.39 15.29 -11.35
C ARG A 180 5.76 13.94 -11.98
N TRP A 181 5.20 13.63 -13.13
CA TRP A 181 5.48 12.39 -13.85
C TRP A 181 6.90 12.35 -14.43
N ASN A 182 7.41 13.47 -14.92
CA ASN A 182 8.78 13.54 -15.42
C ASN A 182 9.80 13.49 -14.27
N GLN A 183 9.47 14.07 -13.12
CA GLN A 183 10.23 13.90 -11.88
C GLN A 183 10.29 12.41 -11.46
N LEU A 184 9.16 11.70 -11.49
CA LEU A 184 9.11 10.27 -11.18
C LEU A 184 9.96 9.43 -12.13
N ASP A 185 9.95 9.72 -13.44
CA ASP A 185 10.83 9.03 -14.40
C ASP A 185 12.30 9.24 -14.05
N LEU A 186 12.71 10.48 -13.78
CA LEU A 186 14.07 10.80 -13.41
C LEU A 186 14.49 10.08 -12.13
N SER A 187 13.63 10.08 -11.10
CA SER A 187 13.89 9.37 -9.85
C SER A 187 14.08 7.86 -10.06
N ILE A 188 13.25 7.24 -10.91
CA ILE A 188 13.35 5.80 -11.22
C ILE A 188 14.64 5.49 -11.98
N VAL A 189 15.03 6.34 -12.93
CA VAL A 189 16.28 6.18 -13.69
C VAL A 189 17.49 6.33 -12.77
N LEU A 190 17.53 7.36 -11.94
CA LEU A 190 18.60 7.57 -10.96
C LEU A 190 18.72 6.39 -9.99
N LEU A 191 17.59 5.90 -9.48
CA LEU A 191 17.55 4.74 -8.58
C LEU A 191 18.05 3.46 -9.26
N SER A 192 17.70 3.27 -10.54
CA SER A 192 18.14 2.10 -11.32
C SER A 192 19.64 2.15 -11.61
N VAL A 193 20.16 3.32 -12.01
CA VAL A 193 21.60 3.51 -12.22
C VAL A 193 22.36 3.31 -10.91
N MET A 194 21.90 3.90 -9.81
CA MET A 194 22.50 3.73 -8.50
C MET A 194 22.54 2.26 -8.07
N GLY A 195 21.45 1.52 -8.28
CA GLY A 195 21.38 0.09 -7.96
C GLY A 195 22.42 -0.73 -8.70
N ILE A 196 22.56 -0.50 -10.02
CA ILE A 196 23.55 -1.17 -10.84
C ILE A 196 24.97 -0.82 -10.41
N THR A 197 25.26 0.47 -10.20
CA THR A 197 26.61 0.90 -9.79
C THR A 197 27.02 0.33 -8.44
N LEU A 198 26.10 0.24 -7.48
CA LEU A 198 26.39 -0.33 -6.16
C LEU A 198 26.66 -1.83 -6.23
N GLU A 199 25.94 -2.56 -7.08
CA GLU A 199 26.14 -3.99 -7.29
C GLU A 199 27.49 -4.29 -7.98
N GLU A 200 27.90 -3.48 -8.95
CA GLU A 200 29.20 -3.62 -9.62
C GLU A 200 30.38 -3.19 -8.73
N ILE A 201 30.19 -2.19 -7.86
CA ILE A 201 31.22 -1.76 -6.91
C ILE A 201 31.50 -2.86 -5.89
N ASP A 202 30.47 -3.50 -5.34
CA ASP A 202 30.61 -4.61 -4.38
C ASP A 202 31.43 -5.78 -4.96
N LEU A 203 31.30 -6.04 -6.26
CA LEU A 203 32.05 -7.10 -6.96
C LEU A 203 33.52 -6.74 -7.22
N ASN A 204 33.84 -5.47 -7.48
CA ASN A 204 35.15 -5.05 -7.98
C ASN A 204 36.03 -4.33 -6.95
N ALA A 205 35.42 -3.64 -6.00
CA ALA A 205 36.09 -2.92 -4.95
C ALA A 205 35.50 -3.44 -3.64
N SER A 206 36.25 -4.25 -2.90
CA SER A 206 35.90 -4.85 -1.61
C SER A 206 35.68 -3.79 -0.51
N LEU A 207 34.70 -2.92 -0.73
CA LEU A 207 34.18 -1.93 0.19
C LEU A 207 33.13 -2.62 1.06
N PRO A 208 33.13 -2.39 2.39
CA PRO A 208 32.15 -3.00 3.29
C PRO A 208 30.79 -2.30 3.15
N ILE A 209 30.05 -2.61 2.09
CA ILE A 209 28.66 -2.18 1.93
C ILE A 209 27.77 -3.14 2.74
N ASN A 210 26.80 -2.60 3.50
CA ASN A 210 25.88 -3.43 4.26
C ASN A 210 25.00 -4.24 3.29
N PRO A 211 24.94 -5.58 3.40
CA PRO A 211 24.16 -6.44 2.50
C PRO A 211 22.65 -6.11 2.50
N THR A 212 22.16 -5.49 3.57
CA THR A 212 20.78 -4.99 3.67
C THR A 212 20.51 -3.89 2.64
N ILE A 213 21.46 -2.99 2.39
CA ILE A 213 21.31 -1.89 1.42
C ILE A 213 21.22 -2.47 0.00
N ILE A 214 22.07 -3.44 -0.33
CA ILE A 214 22.04 -4.14 -1.63
C ILE A 214 20.67 -4.81 -1.82
N ARG A 215 20.15 -5.48 -0.78
CA ARG A 215 18.82 -6.08 -0.82
C ARG A 215 17.71 -5.05 -1.04
N ILE A 216 17.77 -3.89 -0.38
CA ILE A 216 16.80 -2.81 -0.58
C ILE A 216 16.87 -2.29 -2.03
N MET A 217 18.07 -2.05 -2.55
CA MET A 217 18.27 -1.60 -3.93
C MET A 217 17.71 -2.60 -4.96
N ARG A 218 17.87 -3.91 -4.70
CA ARG A 218 17.26 -4.98 -5.49
C ARG A 218 15.73 -5.02 -5.39
N VAL A 219 15.11 -4.59 -4.29
CA VAL A 219 13.64 -4.47 -4.22
C VAL A 219 13.17 -3.22 -4.95
N LEU A 220 13.92 -2.12 -4.82
CA LEU A 220 13.57 -0.81 -5.36
C LEU A 220 13.51 -0.76 -6.90
N ARG A 221 14.16 -1.69 -7.61
CA ARG A 221 13.99 -1.81 -9.07
C ARG A 221 12.54 -2.03 -9.49
N ILE A 222 11.69 -2.61 -8.64
CA ILE A 222 10.23 -2.77 -8.87
C ILE A 222 9.54 -1.40 -9.04
N ALA A 223 10.12 -0.31 -8.51
CA ALA A 223 9.56 1.04 -8.67
C ALA A 223 9.39 1.44 -10.14
N ARG A 224 10.13 0.85 -11.08
CA ARG A 224 9.95 1.10 -12.52
C ARG A 224 8.58 0.66 -13.05
N VAL A 225 7.90 -0.27 -12.38
CA VAL A 225 6.50 -0.66 -12.70
C VAL A 225 5.56 0.53 -12.57
N LEU A 226 5.88 1.49 -11.69
CA LEU A 226 5.10 2.72 -11.53
C LEU A 226 5.07 3.58 -12.81
N LYS A 227 5.99 3.37 -13.76
CA LYS A 227 5.95 4.05 -15.07
C LYS A 227 4.71 3.64 -15.89
N LEU A 228 4.18 2.42 -15.71
CA LEU A 228 2.95 1.96 -16.39
C LEU A 228 1.73 2.82 -16.02
N LEU A 229 1.73 3.44 -14.83
CA LEU A 229 0.66 4.30 -14.35
C LEU A 229 0.45 5.55 -15.23
N LYS A 230 1.46 5.92 -16.04
CA LYS A 230 1.37 7.07 -16.96
C LYS A 230 0.41 6.85 -18.11
N MET A 231 0.38 5.64 -18.67
CA MET A 231 -0.54 5.28 -19.75
C MET A 231 -1.93 4.87 -19.24
N ALA A 232 -2.00 4.32 -18.03
CA ALA A 232 -3.25 3.88 -17.42
C ALA A 232 -4.07 5.06 -16.87
N THR A 233 -4.69 5.85 -17.75
CA THR A 233 -5.49 7.04 -17.40
C THR A 233 -6.56 6.75 -16.35
N GLY A 234 -7.22 5.58 -16.41
CA GLY A 234 -8.19 5.14 -15.41
C GLY A 234 -7.58 4.89 -14.02
N MET A 235 -6.45 4.17 -13.96
CA MET A 235 -5.74 3.93 -12.69
C MET A 235 -5.18 5.21 -12.09
N ARG A 236 -4.69 6.13 -12.93
CA ARG A 236 -4.24 7.44 -12.49
C ARG A 236 -5.36 8.22 -11.83
N ALA A 237 -6.57 8.21 -12.39
CA ALA A 237 -7.71 8.88 -11.77
C ALA A 237 -8.01 8.31 -10.38
N LEU A 238 -7.97 6.99 -10.22
CA LEU A 238 -8.14 6.33 -8.92
C LEU A 238 -7.03 6.75 -7.93
N LEU A 239 -5.77 6.69 -8.34
CA LEU A 239 -4.64 7.11 -7.49
C LEU A 239 -4.74 8.59 -7.10
N ASP A 240 -5.14 9.46 -8.03
CA ASP A 240 -5.35 10.89 -7.76
C ASP A 240 -6.47 11.08 -6.72
N THR A 241 -7.53 10.26 -6.74
CA THR A 241 -8.59 10.30 -5.71
C THR A 241 -8.09 9.80 -4.35
N VAL A 242 -7.28 8.74 -4.31
CA VAL A 242 -6.68 8.22 -3.08
C VAL A 242 -5.76 9.28 -2.44
N VAL A 243 -4.89 9.90 -3.24
CA VAL A 243 -3.97 10.95 -2.76
C VAL A 243 -4.73 12.17 -2.24
N GLN A 244 -5.88 12.50 -2.84
CA GLN A 244 -6.73 13.58 -2.34
C GLN A 244 -7.44 13.24 -1.02
N ALA A 245 -7.75 11.97 -0.77
CA ALA A 245 -8.34 11.49 0.47
C ALA A 245 -7.32 11.33 1.61
N LEU A 246 -6.04 11.07 1.30
CA LEU A 246 -4.97 10.83 2.28
C LEU A 246 -4.88 11.86 3.42
N PRO A 247 -4.98 13.18 3.19
CA PRO A 247 -4.91 14.16 4.28
C PRO A 247 -6.03 13.99 5.30
N GLN A 248 -7.25 13.67 4.85
CA GLN A 248 -8.40 13.44 5.73
C GLN A 248 -8.21 12.14 6.55
N VAL A 249 -7.77 11.08 5.88
CA VAL A 249 -7.41 9.80 6.54
C VAL A 249 -6.27 10.01 7.53
N GLY A 250 -5.31 10.89 7.22
CA GLY A 250 -4.19 11.23 8.09
C GLY A 250 -4.62 11.87 9.42
N ASN A 251 -5.65 12.72 9.42
CA ASN A 251 -6.19 13.31 10.66
C ASN A 251 -6.79 12.23 11.57
N LEU A 252 -7.57 11.31 10.99
CA LEU A 252 -8.10 10.16 11.74
C LEU A 252 -6.97 9.23 12.19
N GLY A 253 -6.00 8.98 11.33
CA GLY A 253 -4.81 8.20 11.61
C GLY A 253 -4.00 8.76 12.78
N LEU A 254 -3.86 10.09 12.89
CA LEU A 254 -3.17 10.73 14.02
C LEU A 254 -3.88 10.48 15.35
N LEU A 255 -5.21 10.53 15.36
CA LEU A 255 -6.01 10.17 16.55
C LEU A 255 -5.81 8.69 16.92
N PHE A 256 -5.82 7.78 15.94
CA PHE A 256 -5.53 6.36 16.17
C PHE A 256 -4.10 6.14 16.69
N MET A 257 -3.10 6.88 16.17
CA MET A 257 -1.71 6.81 16.65
C MET A 257 -1.60 7.25 18.11
N LEU A 258 -2.30 8.32 18.50
CA LEU A 258 -2.35 8.76 19.91
C LEU A 258 -2.98 7.69 20.80
N LEU A 259 -4.08 7.09 20.35
CA LEU A 259 -4.75 6.02 21.08
C LEU A 259 -3.83 4.80 21.25
N PHE A 260 -3.15 4.36 20.19
CA PHE A 260 -2.15 3.29 20.28
C PHE A 260 -0.98 3.64 21.18
N PHE A 261 -0.54 4.89 21.20
CA PHE A 261 0.52 5.32 22.10
C PHE A 261 0.12 5.14 23.57
N ILE A 262 -1.08 5.61 23.94
CA ILE A 262 -1.60 5.51 25.32
C ILE A 262 -1.76 4.03 25.71
N TYR A 263 -2.41 3.23 24.87
CA TYR A 263 -2.62 1.80 25.17
C TYR A 263 -1.33 0.99 25.12
N ALA A 264 -0.33 1.37 24.31
CA ALA A 264 0.95 0.69 24.28
C ALA A 264 1.71 0.94 25.59
N ALA A 265 1.72 2.18 26.08
CA ALA A 265 2.35 2.52 27.37
C ALA A 265 1.66 1.78 28.52
N LEU A 266 0.32 1.77 28.57
CA LEU A 266 -0.43 1.00 29.55
C LEU A 266 -0.18 -0.50 29.43
N GLY A 267 -0.14 -1.03 28.21
CA GLY A 267 0.08 -2.45 27.96
C GLY A 267 1.45 -2.92 28.44
N VAL A 268 2.50 -2.11 28.25
CA VAL A 268 3.84 -2.42 28.78
C VAL A 268 3.85 -2.44 30.31
N GLU A 269 3.19 -1.48 30.95
CA GLU A 269 3.16 -1.40 32.42
C GLU A 269 2.36 -2.55 33.04
N LEU A 270 1.21 -2.90 32.44
CA LEU A 270 0.31 -3.91 32.97
C LEU A 270 0.73 -5.34 32.61
N PHE A 271 1.21 -5.55 31.38
CA PHE A 271 1.41 -6.88 30.80
C PHE A 271 2.86 -7.15 30.36
N GLY A 272 3.79 -6.21 30.56
CA GLY A 272 5.20 -6.39 30.16
C GLY A 272 5.94 -7.49 30.92
N LYS A 273 5.44 -7.88 32.09
CA LYS A 273 5.98 -8.95 32.94
C LYS A 273 5.18 -10.25 32.87
N LEU A 274 4.29 -10.40 31.89
CA LEU A 274 3.54 -11.63 31.72
C LEU A 274 4.49 -12.76 31.30
N GLU A 275 4.65 -13.78 32.15
CA GLU A 275 5.46 -14.95 31.88
C GLU A 275 4.59 -16.07 31.31
N CYS A 276 4.83 -16.42 30.05
CA CYS A 276 4.17 -17.55 29.39
C CYS A 276 5.03 -18.80 29.60
N SER A 277 4.48 -19.80 30.30
CA SER A 277 5.14 -21.08 30.58
C SER A 277 4.56 -22.19 29.69
N GLU A 278 5.22 -23.35 29.60
CA GLU A 278 4.63 -24.53 28.97
C GLU A 278 3.36 -25.00 29.70
N GLU A 279 3.27 -24.75 31.01
CA GLU A 279 2.09 -25.07 31.83
C GLU A 279 0.96 -24.03 31.67
N ASN A 280 1.30 -22.79 31.33
CA ASN A 280 0.37 -21.67 31.09
C ASN A 280 0.76 -20.94 29.79
N PRO A 281 0.48 -21.55 28.62
CA PRO A 281 0.81 -20.94 27.35
C PRO A 281 -0.10 -19.73 27.11
N CYS A 282 0.49 -18.57 26.82
CA CYS A 282 -0.28 -17.42 26.40
C CYS A 282 -0.74 -17.62 24.95
N GLU A 283 -2.03 -17.90 24.75
CA GLU A 283 -2.58 -17.98 23.41
C GLU A 283 -2.45 -16.62 22.70
N GLY A 284 -1.92 -16.60 21.49
CA GLY A 284 -1.86 -15.37 20.67
C GLY A 284 -0.76 -14.35 21.01
N LEU A 285 -0.09 -14.45 22.16
CA LEU A 285 1.18 -13.77 22.40
C LEU A 285 2.34 -14.61 21.83
N SER A 286 3.23 -13.97 21.10
CA SER A 286 4.38 -14.64 20.47
C SER A 286 5.60 -13.75 20.57
N ARG A 287 6.80 -14.25 20.23
CA ARG A 287 8.03 -13.44 20.21
C ARG A 287 7.88 -12.11 19.45
N HIS A 288 6.99 -12.06 18.45
CA HIS A 288 6.74 -10.86 17.64
C HIS A 288 5.42 -10.13 17.96
N ALA A 289 4.69 -10.57 18.99
CA ALA A 289 3.48 -9.95 19.51
C ALA A 289 3.48 -10.06 21.04
N THR A 290 4.19 -9.15 21.71
CA THR A 290 4.27 -9.06 23.17
C THR A 290 4.15 -7.62 23.66
N PHE A 291 3.89 -7.46 24.96
CA PHE A 291 3.91 -6.17 25.65
C PHE A 291 5.23 -5.89 26.39
N GLN A 292 6.30 -6.64 26.11
CA GLN A 292 7.59 -6.49 26.84
C GLN A 292 8.22 -5.11 26.63
N ASN A 293 8.13 -4.58 25.41
CA ASN A 293 8.71 -3.30 25.02
C ASN A 293 7.68 -2.48 24.25
N PHE A 294 7.79 -1.15 24.31
CA PHE A 294 6.85 -0.22 23.67
C PHE A 294 6.64 -0.51 22.17
N GLY A 295 7.70 -0.78 21.40
CA GLY A 295 7.58 -1.08 19.97
C GLY A 295 6.80 -2.37 19.68
N MET A 296 6.98 -3.40 20.51
CA MET A 296 6.25 -4.67 20.38
C MET A 296 4.79 -4.50 20.81
N ALA A 297 4.54 -3.74 21.89
CA ALA A 297 3.18 -3.41 22.33
C ALA A 297 2.42 -2.64 21.24
N PHE A 298 3.09 -1.70 20.57
CA PHE A 298 2.52 -0.96 19.45
C PHE A 298 2.15 -1.87 18.27
N LEU A 299 3.04 -2.78 17.86
CA LEU A 299 2.74 -3.75 16.79
C LEU A 299 1.61 -4.72 17.17
N THR A 300 1.57 -5.13 18.44
CA THR A 300 0.52 -6.01 18.97
C THR A 300 -0.84 -5.31 18.95
N LEU A 301 -0.90 -4.04 19.34
CA LEU A 301 -2.12 -3.23 19.26
C LEU A 301 -2.55 -2.97 17.81
N PHE A 302 -1.59 -2.74 16.91
CA PHE A 302 -1.89 -2.62 15.48
C PHE A 302 -2.57 -3.90 14.95
N ARG A 303 -2.04 -5.07 15.29
CA ARG A 303 -2.67 -6.36 14.97
C ARG A 303 -4.09 -6.46 15.53
N VAL A 304 -4.28 -6.22 16.82
CA VAL A 304 -5.58 -6.27 17.49
C VAL A 304 -6.59 -5.28 16.89
N SER A 305 -6.14 -4.10 16.46
CA SER A 305 -7.02 -3.09 15.84
C SER A 305 -7.63 -3.53 14.51
N THR A 306 -7.00 -4.48 13.82
CA THR A 306 -7.55 -5.09 12.60
C THR A 306 -8.59 -6.18 12.90
N GLY A 307 -8.83 -6.47 14.18
CA GLY A 307 -9.68 -7.55 14.63
C GLY A 307 -9.00 -8.92 14.59
N ASP A 308 -7.70 -8.97 14.30
CA ASP A 308 -6.95 -10.22 14.21
C ASP A 308 -6.47 -10.71 15.58
N ASN A 309 -6.84 -11.94 15.93
CA ASN A 309 -6.33 -12.72 17.05
C ASN A 309 -6.31 -11.96 18.40
N TRP A 310 -7.30 -11.11 18.61
CA TRP A 310 -7.48 -10.38 19.87
C TRP A 310 -8.04 -11.29 20.95
N ASN A 311 -8.80 -12.31 20.56
CA ASN A 311 -9.37 -13.30 21.48
C ASN A 311 -8.24 -14.05 22.22
N GLY A 312 -7.24 -14.53 21.49
CA GLY A 312 -6.08 -15.20 22.08
C GLY A 312 -5.41 -14.32 23.13
N ILE A 313 -5.14 -13.05 22.80
CA ILE A 313 -4.47 -12.10 23.72
C ILE A 313 -5.28 -11.83 25.00
N MET A 314 -6.60 -11.99 24.96
CA MET A 314 -7.48 -11.77 26.12
C MET A 314 -7.72 -13.02 26.97
N LYS A 315 -7.30 -14.21 26.51
CA LYS A 315 -7.38 -15.45 27.29
C LYS A 315 -6.19 -15.59 28.22
#